data_AF-A0A7K0ZNI2-F1
#
_entry.id   AF-A0A7K0ZNI2-F1
#
_cell.length_a   1.000
_cell.length_b   1.000
_cell.length_c   1.000
_cell.angle_alpha   90.00
_cell.angle_beta   90.00
_cell.angle_gamma   90.00
#
_symmetry.space_group_name_H-M   'P 1'
#
loop_
_entity.id
_entity.type
_entity.pdbx_description
1 polymer ?
#
loop_
_entity_poly.entity_id
_entity_poly.type
_entity_poly.pdbx_seq_one_letter_code
_entity_poly.pdbx_strand_id
1 'polypeptide(L)' 'MSDVTDTVENAVATQHGCPVQDSHGQQVLHASRDQYVSVIKALADEGYEMCVDLTGVDYLANPHRTIGFGIQPERF' A
#
# COMPACT_ATOMS: atom_id res chain seq x y z
N MET A 1 28.47 -20.57 -10.77
CA MET A 1 27.18 -20.56 -10.05
C MET A 1 26.49 -19.28 -10.46
N SER A 2 25.47 -19.45 -11.28
CA SER A 2 24.84 -18.43 -12.11
C SER A 2 24.14 -17.36 -11.28
N ASP A 3 24.36 -16.14 -11.76
CA ASP A 3 23.61 -14.92 -11.56
C ASP A 3 22.09 -15.17 -11.55
N VAL A 4 21.44 -14.85 -10.43
CA VAL A 4 19.97 -14.74 -10.36
C VAL A 4 19.68 -13.31 -9.93
N THR A 5 19.98 -12.37 -10.81
CA THR A 5 19.19 -11.15 -10.92
C THR A 5 17.82 -11.55 -11.47
N ASP A 6 16.94 -11.98 -10.57
CA ASP A 6 15.50 -11.98 -10.83
C ASP A 6 15.07 -10.52 -10.98
N THR A 7 15.25 -10.00 -12.20
CA THR A 7 14.62 -8.76 -12.65
C THR A 7 13.17 -9.11 -12.90
N VAL A 8 12.39 -9.22 -11.82
CA VAL A 8 10.95 -9.47 -11.92
C VAL A 8 10.28 -8.14 -12.26
N GLU A 9 9.95 -7.95 -13.53
CA GLU A 9 8.89 -7.06 -13.96
C GLU A 9 7.58 -7.51 -13.29
N ASN A 10 7.34 -7.13 -12.03
CA ASN A 10 6.15 -7.56 -11.30
C ASN A 10 5.02 -6.56 -11.53
N ALA A 11 4.07 -6.94 -12.38
CA ALA A 11 2.75 -6.31 -12.41
C ALA A 11 2.15 -6.38 -11.00
N VAL A 12 2.22 -5.28 -10.25
CA VAL A 12 1.63 -5.21 -8.92
C VAL A 12 0.13 -5.35 -9.12
N ALA A 13 -0.50 -6.32 -8.44
CA ALA A 13 -1.96 -6.41 -8.44
C ALA A 13 -2.54 -5.05 -8.03
N THR A 14 -3.53 -4.56 -8.76
CA THR A 14 -4.12 -3.25 -8.49
C THR A 14 -5.60 -3.37 -8.15
N GLN A 15 -6.04 -2.51 -7.24
CA GLN A 15 -7.46 -2.30 -6.93
C GLN A 15 -7.71 -0.79 -6.93
N HIS A 16 -8.76 -0.32 -7.60
CA HIS A 16 -9.02 1.11 -7.83
C HIS A 16 -7.81 1.90 -8.42
N GLY A 17 -6.92 1.22 -9.16
CA GLY A 17 -5.70 1.82 -9.69
C GLY A 17 -4.59 2.04 -8.65
N CYS A 18 -4.72 1.46 -7.45
CA CYS A 18 -3.71 1.51 -6.40
C CYS A 18 -3.03 0.14 -6.25
N PRO A 19 -1.70 0.10 -6.00
CA PRO A 19 -0.98 -1.14 -5.72
C PRO A 19 -1.52 -1.87 -4.49
N VAL A 20 -1.67 -3.19 -4.60
CA VAL A 20 -2.06 -4.09 -3.51
C VAL A 20 -0.86 -4.91 -3.06
N GLN A 21 -0.68 -5.01 -1.74
CA GLN A 21 0.34 -5.85 -1.11
C GLN A 21 -0.30 -6.76 -0.06
N ASP A 22 0.19 -8.00 0.08
CA ASP A 22 -0.07 -8.80 1.28
C ASP A 22 0.90 -8.40 2.42
N SER A 23 0.34 -8.11 3.58
CA SER A 23 1.09 -7.86 4.81
C SER A 23 0.49 -8.67 5.94
N HIS A 24 1.24 -9.64 6.44
CA HIS A 24 0.79 -10.52 7.53
C HIS A 24 -0.57 -11.21 7.26
N GLY A 25 -0.85 -11.57 6.00
CA GLY A 25 -2.11 -12.20 5.60
C GLY A 25 -3.27 -11.22 5.40
N GLN A 26 -2.99 -9.91 5.35
CA GLN A 26 -3.97 -8.86 5.10
C GLN A 26 -3.63 -8.12 3.80
N GLN A 27 -4.65 -7.79 3.01
CA GLN A 27 -4.48 -6.94 1.84
C GLN A 27 -4.35 -5.47 2.25
N VAL A 28 -3.27 -4.83 1.80
CA VAL A 28 -2.98 -3.42 2.02
C VAL A 28 -3.02 -2.70 0.67
N LEU A 29 -3.91 -1.72 0.56
CA LEU A 29 -4.04 -0.87 -0.62
C LEU A 29 -3.24 0.42 -0.43
N HIS A 30 -2.21 0.61 -1.25
CA HIS A 30 -1.33 1.79 -1.18
C HIS A 30 -1.87 2.92 -2.04
N ALA A 31 -2.86 3.67 -1.53
CA ALA A 31 -3.39 4.84 -2.22
C ALA A 31 -2.45 6.03 -2.11
N SER A 32 -2.19 6.72 -3.24
CA SER A 32 -1.54 8.03 -3.19
C SER A 32 -2.46 9.08 -2.56
N ARG A 33 -1.89 10.21 -2.14
CA ARG A 33 -2.63 11.33 -1.56
C ARG A 33 -3.79 11.81 -2.45
N ASP A 34 -3.55 11.88 -3.76
CA ASP A 34 -4.54 12.34 -4.73
C ASP A 34 -5.64 11.32 -5.00
N GLN A 35 -5.35 10.02 -4.79
CA GLN A 35 -6.31 8.92 -4.98
C GLN A 35 -7.13 8.61 -3.72
N TYR A 36 -6.66 8.99 -2.53
CA TYR A 36 -7.21 8.54 -1.25
C TYR A 36 -8.73 8.74 -1.14
N VAL A 37 -9.22 9.95 -1.43
CA VAL A 37 -10.66 10.26 -1.30
C VAL A 37 -11.52 9.48 -2.30
N SER A 38 -11.05 9.27 -3.53
CA SER A 38 -11.80 8.48 -4.51
C SER A 38 -11.84 7.00 -4.15
N VAL A 39 -10.74 6.46 -3.61
CA VAL A 39 -10.65 5.06 -3.17
C VAL A 39 -11.59 4.81 -1.99
N ILE A 40 -11.56 5.66 -0.96
CA ILE A 40 -12.43 5.50 0.22
C ILE A 40 -13.92 5.57 -0.17
N LYS A 41 -14.28 6.43 -1.13
CA LYS A 41 -15.66 6.47 -1.66
C LYS A 41 -16.05 5.18 -2.36
N ALA A 42 -15.18 4.66 -3.22
CA ALA A 42 -15.44 3.38 -3.90
C ALA A 42 -15.61 2.23 -2.90
N LEU A 43 -14.77 2.17 -1.86
CA LEU A 43 -14.92 1.17 -0.80
C LEU A 43 -16.23 1.35 -0.02
N ALA A 44 -16.63 2.59 0.29
CA ALA A 44 -17.93 2.83 0.92
C ALA A 44 -19.09 2.34 0.04
N ASP A 45 -19.05 2.60 -1.27
CA ASP A 45 -20.04 2.11 -2.25
C ASP A 45 -20.04 0.57 -2.36
N GLU A 46 -18.91 -0.09 -2.08
CA GLU A 46 -18.78 -1.55 -2.01
C GLU A 46 -19.27 -2.16 -0.68
N GLY A 47 -19.67 -1.33 0.29
CA GLY A 47 -20.23 -1.77 1.57
C GLY A 47 -19.26 -1.72 2.76
N TYR A 48 -18.08 -1.10 2.61
CA TYR A 48 -17.20 -0.81 3.75
C TYR A 48 -17.72 0.41 4.54
N GLU A 49 -18.77 0.21 5.34
CA GLU A 49 -19.51 1.29 6.02
C GLU A 49 -18.88 1.77 7.35
N MET A 50 -17.88 1.05 7.88
CA MET A 50 -17.24 1.37 9.17
C MET A 50 -15.71 1.46 9.02
N CYS A 51 -15.14 2.59 9.44
CA CYS A 51 -13.71 2.72 9.70
C CYS A 51 -13.43 2.26 11.13
N VAL A 52 -12.79 1.10 11.28
CA VAL A 52 -12.52 0.48 12.58
C VAL A 52 -11.42 1.23 13.35
N ASP A 53 -10.41 1.73 12.63
CA ASP A 53 -9.27 2.44 13.21
C ASP A 53 -8.62 3.37 12.17
N LEU A 54 -7.92 4.41 12.65
CA LEU A 54 -7.10 5.32 11.86
C LEU A 54 -5.77 5.57 12.57
N THR A 55 -4.68 5.05 12.00
CA THR A 55 -3.34 5.17 12.58
C THR A 55 -2.42 5.93 11.63
N GLY A 56 -1.77 6.99 12.14
CA GLY A 56 -0.65 7.66 11.46
C GLY A 56 0.69 7.03 11.86
N VAL A 57 1.61 6.87 10.91
CA VAL A 57 2.93 6.30 11.17
C VAL A 57 4.02 7.19 10.57
N ASP A 58 5.06 7.50 11.36
CA ASP A 58 6.26 8.19 10.87
C ASP A 58 7.28 7.14 10.41
N TYR A 59 7.29 6.87 9.11
CA TYR A 59 8.27 5.95 8.51
C TYR A 59 9.60 6.64 8.20
N LEU A 60 9.64 7.97 8.13
CA LEU A 60 10.89 8.71 7.94
C LEU A 60 11.85 8.51 9.13
N ALA A 61 11.31 8.45 10.35
CA ALA A 61 12.10 8.20 11.56
C ALA A 61 12.32 6.70 11.87
N ASN A 62 11.79 5.77 11.06
CA ASN A 62 11.84 4.34 11.33
C ASN A 62 12.54 3.55 10.19
N PRO A 63 13.88 3.52 10.15
CA PRO A 63 14.64 2.89 9.07
C PRO A 63 14.56 1.35 9.07
N HIS A 64 14.04 0.73 10.12
CA HIS A 64 13.95 -0.73 10.24
C HIS A 64 12.66 -1.31 9.65
N ARG A 65 11.71 -0.45 9.27
CA ARG A 65 10.47 -0.92 8.65
C ARG A 65 10.66 -1.13 7.15
N THR A 66 10.28 -2.30 6.67
CA THR A 66 10.09 -2.53 5.23
C THR A 66 8.85 -1.78 4.75
N ILE A 67 9.03 -0.88 3.79
CA ILE A 67 7.96 -0.14 3.11
C ILE A 67 7.80 -0.78 1.72
N GLY A 68 6.56 -0.86 1.21
CA GLY A 68 6.25 -1.48 -0.08
C GLY A 68 7.04 -0.87 -1.24
N PHE A 69 7.27 -1.66 -2.30
CA PHE A 69 8.03 -1.22 -3.46
C PHE A 69 7.42 0.04 -4.09
N GLY A 70 8.24 1.08 -4.28
CA GLY A 70 7.81 2.36 -4.86
C GLY A 70 7.18 3.36 -3.87
N ILE A 71 6.98 2.97 -2.61
CA ILE A 71 6.47 3.88 -1.57
C ILE A 71 7.64 4.59 -0.87
N GLN A 72 7.53 5.91 -0.75
CA GLN A 72 8.54 6.71 -0.06
C GLN A 72 8.19 6.85 1.42
N PRO A 73 9.19 6.82 2.33
CA PRO A 73 8.97 7.13 3.73
C PRO A 73 8.64 8.62 3.91
N GLU A 74 7.55 8.90 4.61
CA GLU A 74 7.11 10.25 4.94
C GLU A 74 6.81 10.40 6.44
N ARG A 75 6.64 11.64 6.90
CA ARG A 75 6.16 11.95 8.25
C ARG A 75 4.65 12.13 8.20
N PHE A 76 3.93 11.10 8.65
CA PHE A 76 2.46 11.00 8.67
C PHE A 76 1.80 10.97 7.29
#